data_AF-A0A2H0WEY6-F1
#
_entry.id   AF-A0A2H0WEY6-F1
#
_cell.length_a   1.000
_cell.length_b   1.000
_cell.length_c   1.000
_cell.angle_alpha   90.00
_cell.angle_beta   90.00
_cell.angle_gamma   90.00
#
_symmetry.space_group_name_H-M   'P 1'
#
loop_
_entity.id
_entity.type
_entity.pdbx_description
1 polymer ?
#
loop_
_entity_poly.entity_id
_entity_poly.type
_entity_poly.pdbx_seq_one_letter_code
_entity_poly.pdbx_strand_id
1 'polypeptide(L)'
;MKNQSGFVTTEFLFAVIIAFGLTMLTFALTFTLSTVEIVQYTVYSAARAQAAGNFDVEAQKKTAQSKYEKLIAGNAFGPLFQNGWYTVSKPSDLEIRAGNGDNFEGDYRSSNYVSNTFQGVRATLVAKILEMRLPFVGSVTPEDDGFKARLTGFLIREPSQKECFDFMEARKEALWTVDGQNRFSRFRKSTDYAVSWEDNGC
;
A
#
# COMPACT_ATOMS: atom_id res chain seq x y z
N MET A 1 49.69 22.10 -41.40
CA MET A 1 49.03 21.33 -40.33
C MET A 1 47.65 21.93 -40.12
N LYS A 2 46.59 21.19 -40.49
CA LYS A 2 45.21 21.70 -40.47
C LYS A 2 44.74 21.86 -39.02
N ASN A 3 44.08 22.97 -38.73
CA ASN A 3 43.55 23.32 -37.41
C ASN A 3 42.47 22.30 -36.99
N GLN A 4 42.86 21.27 -36.20
CA GLN A 4 41.94 20.23 -35.70
C GLN A 4 41.33 20.56 -34.32
N SER A 5 41.66 21.71 -33.75
CA SER A 5 41.17 22.13 -32.43
C SER A 5 39.63 22.24 -32.37
N GLY A 6 38.98 22.65 -33.46
CA GLY A 6 37.51 22.69 -33.56
C GLY A 6 36.84 21.32 -33.56
N PHE A 7 37.48 20.31 -34.15
CA PHE A 7 36.95 18.94 -34.18
C PHE A 7 37.07 18.29 -32.80
N VAL A 8 38.23 18.44 -32.15
CA VAL A 8 38.46 17.95 -30.77
C VAL A 8 37.51 18.61 -29.76
N THR A 9 37.25 19.92 -29.90
CA THR A 9 36.31 20.62 -29.00
C THR A 9 34.87 20.13 -29.16
N THR A 10 34.46 19.80 -30.39
CA THR A 10 33.10 19.31 -30.67
C THR A 10 32.89 17.90 -30.12
N GLU A 11 33.87 17.00 -30.30
CA GLU A 11 33.82 15.65 -29.73
C GLU A 11 33.81 15.69 -28.19
N PHE A 12 34.60 16.59 -27.58
CA PHE A 12 34.59 16.77 -26.14
C PHE A 12 33.23 17.27 -25.63
N LEU A 13 32.64 18.28 -26.27
CA LEU A 13 31.31 18.78 -25.91
C LEU A 13 30.24 17.69 -26.03
N PHE A 14 30.29 16.89 -27.09
CA PHE A 14 29.37 15.78 -27.29
C PHE A 14 29.52 14.70 -26.21
N ALA A 15 30.76 14.29 -25.91
CA ALA A 15 31.04 13.32 -24.85
C ALA A 15 30.57 13.82 -23.47
N VAL A 16 30.78 15.10 -23.17
CA VAL A 16 30.31 15.72 -21.91
C VAL A 16 28.78 15.73 -21.83
N ILE A 17 28.07 16.07 -22.91
CA ILE A 17 26.60 16.05 -22.94
C ILE A 17 26.07 14.63 -22.72
N ILE A 18 26.67 13.62 -23.37
CA ILE A 18 26.29 12.22 -23.16
C ILE A 18 26.54 11.80 -21.70
N ALA A 19 27.72 12.12 -21.16
CA ALA A 19 28.07 11.76 -19.79
C ALA A 19 27.11 12.39 -18.76
N PHE A 20 26.75 13.66 -18.92
CA PHE A 20 25.76 14.31 -18.07
C PHE A 20 24.36 13.73 -18.28
N GLY A 21 23.95 13.45 -19.52
CA GLY A 21 22.65 12.85 -19.83
C GLY A 21 22.48 11.47 -19.19
N LEU A 22 23.50 10.61 -19.29
CA LEU A 22 23.49 9.29 -18.64
C LEU A 22 23.50 9.41 -17.12
N THR A 23 24.24 10.37 -16.56
CA THR A 23 24.24 10.64 -15.11
C THR A 23 22.85 11.09 -14.64
N MET A 24 22.20 12.02 -15.35
CA MET A 24 20.85 12.49 -15.03
C MET A 24 19.82 11.36 -15.10
N LEU A 25 19.89 10.52 -16.13
CA LEU A 25 19.01 9.37 -16.29
C LEU A 25 19.21 8.34 -15.17
N THR A 26 20.46 8.05 -14.84
CA THR A 26 20.78 7.14 -13.72
C THR A 26 20.26 7.69 -12.40
N PHE A 27 20.45 8.98 -12.14
CA PHE A 27 19.91 9.66 -10.96
C PHE A 27 18.37 9.60 -10.92
N ALA A 28 17.69 9.89 -12.03
CA ALA A 28 16.24 9.87 -12.09
C ALA A 28 15.68 8.47 -11.80
N LEU A 29 16.31 7.42 -12.35
CA LEU A 29 15.92 6.03 -12.10
C LEU A 29 16.17 5.61 -10.65
N THR A 30 17.35 5.87 -10.09
CA THR A 30 17.66 5.51 -8.71
C THR A 30 16.78 6.26 -7.72
N PHE A 31 16.55 7.56 -7.96
CA PHE A 31 15.66 8.36 -7.12
C PHE A 31 14.20 7.89 -7.21
N THR A 32 13.76 7.45 -8.39
CA THR A 32 12.41 6.88 -8.57
C THR A 32 12.27 5.58 -7.79
N LEU A 33 13.27 4.68 -7.86
CA LEU A 33 13.26 3.42 -7.11
C LEU A 33 13.23 3.64 -5.59
N SER A 34 14.06 4.57 -5.08
CA SER A 34 14.02 4.94 -3.66
C SER A 34 12.67 5.52 -3.26
N THR A 35 12.03 6.30 -4.13
CA THR A 35 10.69 6.85 -3.87
C THR A 35 9.63 5.74 -3.84
N VAL A 36 9.73 4.76 -4.73
CA VAL A 36 8.85 3.56 -4.72
C VAL A 36 8.94 2.85 -3.38
N GLU A 37 10.14 2.62 -2.84
CA GLU A 37 10.32 1.95 -1.54
C GLU A 37 9.68 2.73 -0.39
N ILE A 38 9.82 4.07 -0.39
CA ILE A 38 9.16 4.93 0.60
C ILE A 38 7.63 4.78 0.54
N VAL A 39 7.07 4.75 -0.67
CA VAL A 39 5.62 4.59 -0.84
C VAL A 39 5.18 3.18 -0.46
N GLN A 40 5.95 2.14 -0.79
CA GLN A 40 5.69 0.76 -0.35
C GLN A 40 5.63 0.67 1.18
N TYR A 41 6.59 1.28 1.88
CA TYR A 41 6.57 1.34 3.34
C TYR A 41 5.34 2.08 3.87
N THR A 42 4.98 3.19 3.22
CA THR A 42 3.83 4.01 3.62
C THR A 42 2.51 3.25 3.46
N VAL A 43 2.33 2.58 2.32
CA VAL A 43 1.16 1.74 2.04
C VAL A 43 1.11 0.54 2.99
N TYR A 44 2.23 -0.11 3.25
CA TYR A 44 2.31 -1.20 4.22
C TYR A 44 1.99 -0.74 5.65
N SER A 45 2.48 0.42 6.06
CA SER A 45 2.15 1.02 7.36
C SER A 45 0.66 1.34 7.49
N ALA A 46 0.05 1.86 6.42
CA ALA A 46 -1.39 2.10 6.37
C ALA A 46 -2.19 0.80 6.44
N ALA A 47 -1.76 -0.25 5.71
CA ALA A 47 -2.35 -1.58 5.82
C ALA A 47 -2.29 -2.11 7.26
N ARG A 48 -1.14 -1.95 7.95
CA ARG A 48 -1.01 -2.39 9.35
C ARG A 48 -1.95 -1.64 10.28
N ALA A 49 -2.20 -0.37 10.00
CA ALA A 49 -3.14 0.44 10.76
C ALA A 49 -4.61 0.02 10.48
N GLN A 50 -4.91 -0.44 9.26
CA GLN A 50 -6.20 -1.06 8.94
C GLN A 50 -6.40 -2.39 9.68
N ALA A 51 -5.35 -3.22 9.75
CA ALA A 51 -5.38 -4.51 10.43
C ALA A 51 -5.42 -4.40 11.96
N ALA A 52 -5.21 -3.22 12.55
CA ALA A 52 -5.45 -3.04 13.96
C ALA A 52 -6.94 -3.26 14.27
N GLY A 53 -7.26 -4.21 15.16
CA GLY A 53 -8.61 -4.66 15.50
C GLY A 53 -9.54 -3.56 16.02
N ASN A 54 -10.06 -2.74 15.10
CA ASN A 54 -11.05 -1.71 15.38
C ASN A 54 -12.45 -2.33 15.50
N PHE A 55 -13.39 -1.55 16.03
CA PHE A 55 -14.75 -2.02 16.31
C PHE A 55 -15.48 -2.56 15.07
N ASP A 56 -15.38 -1.85 13.94
CA ASP A 56 -15.97 -2.22 12.67
C ASP A 56 -15.00 -1.99 11.49
N VAL A 57 -15.37 -2.51 10.32
CA VAL A 57 -14.56 -2.43 9.09
C VAL A 57 -14.39 -0.99 8.60
N GLU A 58 -15.36 -0.10 8.83
CA GLU A 58 -15.26 1.30 8.41
C GLU A 58 -14.25 2.07 9.27
N ALA A 59 -14.20 1.79 10.57
CA ALA A 59 -13.18 2.29 11.48
C ALA A 59 -11.77 1.77 11.12
N GLN A 60 -11.66 0.51 10.68
CA GLN A 60 -10.41 -0.03 10.12
C GLN A 60 -9.97 0.76 8.87
N LYS A 61 -10.88 0.98 7.91
CA LYS A 61 -10.62 1.74 6.68
C LYS A 61 -10.20 3.18 6.99
N LYS A 62 -10.92 3.86 7.88
CA LYS A 62 -10.61 5.23 8.33
C LYS A 62 -9.24 5.32 9.01
N THR A 63 -8.87 4.31 9.80
CA THR A 63 -7.57 4.27 10.47
C THR A 63 -6.42 4.14 9.46
N ALA A 64 -6.59 3.32 8.41
CA ALA A 64 -5.67 3.26 7.27
C ALA A 64 -5.52 4.61 6.57
N GLN A 65 -6.64 5.26 6.23
CA GLN A 65 -6.64 6.56 5.55
C GLN A 65 -5.92 7.61 6.38
N SER A 66 -6.25 7.72 7.67
CA SER A 66 -5.61 8.68 8.58
C SER A 66 -4.11 8.42 8.73
N LYS A 67 -3.70 7.14 8.81
CA LYS A 67 -2.28 6.78 8.88
C LYS A 67 -1.55 7.18 7.60
N TYR A 68 -2.12 6.88 6.44
CA TYR A 68 -1.55 7.25 5.15
C TYR A 68 -1.42 8.76 5.00
N GLU A 69 -2.49 9.51 5.30
CA GLU A 69 -2.53 10.97 5.24
C GLU A 69 -1.42 11.59 6.09
N LYS A 70 -1.26 11.14 7.35
CA LYS A 70 -0.19 11.61 8.24
C LYS A 70 1.21 11.36 7.68
N LEU A 71 1.42 10.24 6.99
CA LEU A 71 2.72 9.89 6.42
C LEU A 71 3.04 10.71 5.17
N ILE A 72 2.08 10.86 4.25
CA ILE A 72 2.29 11.62 3.01
C ILE A 72 2.31 13.14 3.22
N ALA A 73 1.61 13.65 4.25
CA ALA A 73 1.58 15.07 4.58
C ALA A 73 2.64 15.47 5.62
N GLY A 74 3.31 14.49 6.25
CA GLY A 74 4.31 14.73 7.28
C GLY A 74 5.58 15.37 6.73
N ASN A 75 6.34 16.05 7.60
CA ASN A 75 7.55 16.79 7.23
C ASN A 75 8.63 15.93 6.54
N ALA A 76 8.64 14.61 6.79
CA ALA A 76 9.63 13.69 6.22
C ALA A 76 9.40 13.41 4.73
N PHE A 77 8.15 13.18 4.32
CA PHE A 77 7.82 12.74 2.95
C PHE A 77 6.96 13.75 2.17
N GLY A 78 6.29 14.69 2.84
CA GLY A 78 5.50 15.74 2.20
C GLY A 78 6.25 16.49 1.10
N PRO A 79 7.49 16.96 1.34
CA PRO A 79 8.27 17.65 0.30
C PRO A 79 8.53 16.79 -0.94
N LEU A 80 8.61 15.46 -0.81
CA LEU A 80 8.86 14.53 -1.92
C LEU A 80 7.67 14.47 -2.90
N PHE A 81 6.45 14.66 -2.41
CA PHE A 81 5.22 14.57 -3.21
C PHE A 81 4.65 15.93 -3.63
N GLN A 82 5.25 17.03 -3.15
CA GLN A 82 4.86 18.41 -3.49
C GLN A 82 5.79 19.05 -4.54
N ASN A 83 6.91 18.41 -4.86
CA ASN A 83 7.92 18.95 -5.78
C ASN A 83 7.56 18.81 -7.28
N GLY A 84 6.45 18.14 -7.62
CA GLY A 84 6.01 17.91 -8.99
C GLY A 84 6.70 16.76 -9.73
N TRP A 85 7.72 16.13 -9.13
CA TRP A 85 8.40 14.95 -9.71
C TRP A 85 7.65 13.65 -9.44
N TYR A 86 6.99 13.58 -8.29
CA TYR A 86 6.18 12.44 -7.90
C TYR A 86 4.84 12.88 -7.39
N THR A 87 3.80 12.12 -7.74
CA THR A 87 2.48 12.28 -7.15
C THR A 87 1.97 10.93 -6.70
N VAL A 88 1.38 10.87 -5.52
CA VAL A 88 0.75 9.67 -4.97
C VAL A 88 -0.76 9.87 -4.89
N SER A 89 -1.51 8.76 -4.88
CA SER A 89 -2.96 8.77 -4.65
C SER A 89 -3.31 9.64 -3.44
N LYS A 90 -4.38 10.43 -3.55
CA LYS A 90 -4.92 11.15 -2.41
C LYS A 90 -5.47 10.15 -1.38
N PRO A 91 -5.59 10.52 -0.10
CA PRO A 91 -6.20 9.64 0.91
C PRO A 91 -7.61 9.15 0.53
N SER A 92 -8.38 9.97 -0.19
CA SER A 92 -9.71 9.62 -0.72
C SER A 92 -9.69 8.57 -1.82
N ASP A 93 -8.58 8.47 -2.55
CA ASP A 93 -8.43 7.63 -3.74
C ASP A 93 -7.67 6.34 -3.42
N LEU A 94 -7.41 6.08 -2.14
CA LEU A 94 -6.82 4.84 -1.67
C LEU A 94 -7.82 3.69 -1.84
N GLU A 95 -7.32 2.59 -2.37
CA GLU A 95 -8.09 1.36 -2.41
C GLU A 95 -7.80 0.57 -1.14
N ILE A 96 -8.78 0.52 -0.25
CA ILE A 96 -8.67 -0.18 1.04
C ILE A 96 -9.66 -1.32 1.05
N ARG A 97 -9.14 -2.55 1.05
CA ARG A 97 -9.91 -3.80 1.02
C ARG A 97 -9.82 -4.45 2.40
N ALA A 98 -10.97 -4.54 3.07
CA ALA A 98 -11.06 -5.01 4.45
C ALA A 98 -12.41 -5.68 4.72
N GLY A 99 -12.43 -6.66 5.64
CA GLY A 99 -13.65 -7.34 6.07
C GLY A 99 -14.00 -8.56 5.21
N ASN A 100 -15.16 -9.17 5.44
CA ASN A 100 -15.49 -10.44 4.80
C ASN A 100 -15.82 -10.27 3.31
N GLY A 101 -14.98 -10.82 2.43
CA GLY A 101 -15.19 -10.84 0.96
C GLY A 101 -14.66 -9.62 0.18
N ASP A 102 -14.29 -8.52 0.84
CA ASP A 102 -13.66 -7.36 0.20
C ASP A 102 -12.13 -7.53 0.22
N ASN A 103 -11.57 -8.06 -0.88
CA ASN A 103 -10.17 -8.42 -1.00
C ASN A 103 -9.64 -8.16 -2.44
N PHE A 104 -8.33 -8.31 -2.61
CA PHE A 104 -7.64 -8.17 -3.90
C PHE A 104 -7.53 -9.50 -4.68
N GLU A 105 -8.27 -10.55 -4.32
CA GLU A 105 -8.13 -11.87 -4.95
C GLU A 105 -8.34 -11.80 -6.48
N GLY A 106 -9.33 -11.04 -6.94
CA GLY A 106 -9.62 -10.86 -8.35
C GLY A 106 -8.47 -10.24 -9.16
N ASP A 107 -7.60 -9.48 -8.50
CA ASP A 107 -6.49 -8.77 -9.14
C ASP A 107 -5.24 -9.67 -9.32
N TYR A 108 -5.16 -10.78 -8.57
CA TYR A 108 -3.97 -11.65 -8.51
C TYR A 108 -4.28 -13.14 -8.74
N ARG A 109 -5.49 -13.47 -9.19
CA ARG A 109 -5.91 -14.86 -9.42
C ARG A 109 -5.05 -15.54 -10.48
N SER A 110 -4.33 -16.58 -10.06
CA SER A 110 -3.82 -17.64 -10.94
C SER A 110 -4.84 -18.79 -10.95
N SER A 111 -5.10 -19.37 -12.12
CA SER A 111 -6.21 -20.31 -12.37
C SER A 111 -6.20 -21.60 -11.52
N ASN A 112 -5.15 -21.85 -10.73
CA ASN A 112 -4.88 -23.16 -10.12
C ASN A 112 -4.63 -23.13 -8.59
N TYR A 113 -4.90 -22.02 -7.88
CA TYR A 113 -4.61 -21.93 -6.44
C TYR A 113 -5.84 -21.64 -5.57
N VAL A 114 -5.81 -22.19 -4.36
CA VAL A 114 -6.73 -21.89 -3.26
C VAL A 114 -6.74 -20.38 -3.03
N SER A 115 -7.94 -19.79 -2.95
CA SER A 115 -8.17 -18.37 -2.66
C SER A 115 -7.34 -17.94 -1.44
N ASN A 116 -6.31 -17.15 -1.67
CA ASN A 116 -5.66 -16.39 -0.60
C ASN A 116 -6.42 -15.07 -0.47
N THR A 117 -6.98 -14.81 0.71
CA THR A 117 -7.67 -13.56 0.99
C THR A 117 -6.64 -12.44 1.17
N PHE A 118 -6.29 -11.78 0.07
CA PHE A 118 -5.38 -10.64 0.08
C PHE A 118 -6.11 -9.37 0.49
N GLN A 119 -5.95 -8.93 1.73
CA GLN A 119 -6.50 -7.66 2.23
C GLN A 119 -5.40 -6.65 2.46
N GLY A 120 -5.77 -5.36 2.50
CA GLY A 120 -4.83 -4.29 2.78
C GLY A 120 -5.13 -3.02 2.02
N VAL A 121 -4.07 -2.30 1.66
CA VAL A 121 -4.16 -0.95 1.09
C VAL A 121 -3.38 -0.90 -0.22
N ARG A 122 -3.93 -0.21 -1.22
CA ARG A 122 -3.25 0.09 -2.49
C ARG A 122 -3.27 1.60 -2.76
N ALA A 123 -2.11 2.11 -3.18
CA ALA A 123 -1.94 3.47 -3.67
C ALA A 123 -1.30 3.46 -5.06
N THR A 124 -1.56 4.49 -5.85
CA THR A 124 -0.91 4.71 -7.15
C THR A 124 0.18 5.76 -6.98
N LEU A 125 1.39 5.44 -7.43
CA LEU A 125 2.48 6.40 -7.60
C LEU A 125 2.59 6.75 -9.07
N VAL A 126 2.78 8.03 -9.36
CA VAL A 126 3.08 8.55 -10.69
C VAL A 126 4.44 9.25 -10.63
N ALA A 127 5.38 8.80 -11.46
CA ALA A 127 6.73 9.34 -11.59
C ALA A 127 6.82 10.23 -12.84
N LYS A 128 6.71 11.53 -12.64
CA LYS A 128 6.83 12.57 -13.69
C LYS A 128 8.28 12.94 -13.98
N ILE A 129 9.20 12.66 -13.05
CA ILE A 129 10.64 12.90 -13.28
C ILE A 129 11.19 12.14 -14.50
N LEU A 130 10.55 11.03 -14.88
CA LEU A 130 10.93 10.23 -16.04
C LEU A 130 10.35 10.77 -17.36
N GLU A 131 9.48 11.78 -17.31
CA GLU A 131 8.97 12.53 -18.47
C GLU A 131 10.01 13.56 -18.95
N MET A 132 11.24 13.11 -19.19
CA MET A 132 12.30 13.99 -19.63
C MET A 132 12.19 14.24 -21.13
N ARG A 133 12.53 15.46 -21.55
CA ARG A 133 12.73 15.78 -22.96
C ARG A 133 14.23 15.92 -23.21
N LEU A 134 14.80 14.92 -23.87
CA LEU A 134 16.21 14.91 -24.22
C LEU A 134 16.43 15.80 -25.46
N PRO A 135 17.39 16.75 -25.43
CA PRO A 135 17.79 17.50 -26.61
C PRO A 135 18.15 16.53 -27.75
N PHE A 136 17.66 16.80 -28.96
CA PHE A 136 17.90 16.01 -30.18
C PHE A 136 17.28 14.60 -30.25
N VAL A 137 16.81 14.02 -29.14
CA VAL A 137 16.19 12.67 -29.10
C VAL A 137 14.66 12.73 -28.96
N GLY A 138 14.12 13.80 -28.38
CA GLY A 138 12.68 13.97 -28.18
C GLY A 138 12.21 13.59 -26.77
N SER A 139 10.90 13.40 -26.60
CA SER A 139 10.35 12.91 -25.33
C SER A 139 10.68 11.43 -25.15
N VAL A 140 11.07 11.03 -23.94
CA VAL A 140 11.21 9.60 -23.59
C VAL A 140 9.87 8.94 -23.19
N THR A 141 8.77 9.70 -23.18
CA THR A 141 7.43 9.19 -22.82
C THR A 141 6.44 9.37 -23.97
N PRO A 142 5.64 8.34 -24.31
CA PRO A 142 4.60 8.42 -25.34
C PRO A 142 3.29 9.06 -24.86
N GLU A 143 3.06 9.17 -23.54
CA GLU A 143 1.84 9.71 -22.92
C GLU A 143 2.20 10.76 -21.86
N ASP A 144 1.43 11.86 -21.76
CA ASP A 144 1.67 13.02 -20.88
C ASP A 144 1.22 12.80 -19.40
N ASP A 145 1.08 11.55 -18.96
CA ASP A 145 0.47 11.20 -17.66
C ASP A 145 1.41 10.43 -16.71
N GLY A 146 2.69 10.39 -17.05
CA GLY A 146 3.78 9.84 -16.25
C GLY A 146 3.80 8.32 -16.17
N PHE A 147 4.91 7.78 -15.66
CA PHE A 147 4.99 6.35 -15.36
C PHE A 147 4.17 6.06 -14.09
N LYS A 148 3.17 5.18 -14.20
CA LYS A 148 2.28 4.82 -13.10
C LYS A 148 2.60 3.44 -12.54
N ALA A 149 2.67 3.34 -11.23
CA ALA A 149 2.86 2.08 -10.51
C ALA A 149 1.79 1.93 -9.42
N ARG A 150 1.14 0.76 -9.38
CA ARG A 150 0.23 0.37 -8.31
C ARG A 150 1.02 -0.33 -7.21
N LEU A 151 1.06 0.28 -6.03
CA LEU A 151 1.79 -0.23 -4.87
C LEU A 151 0.76 -0.75 -3.88
N THR A 152 0.80 -2.06 -3.63
CA THR A 152 -0.15 -2.75 -2.75
C THR A 152 0.58 -3.31 -1.55
N GLY A 153 0.12 -2.96 -0.35
CA GLY A 153 0.57 -3.54 0.91
C GLY A 153 -0.44 -4.58 1.36
N PHE A 154 -0.05 -5.85 1.29
CA PHE A 154 -0.89 -6.95 1.78
C PHE A 154 -0.64 -7.24 3.24
N LEU A 155 -1.73 -7.51 3.95
CA LEU A 155 -1.70 -8.13 5.26
C LEU A 155 -2.71 -9.27 5.30
N ILE A 156 -2.47 -10.17 6.25
CA ILE A 156 -3.43 -11.20 6.62
C ILE A 156 -4.64 -10.48 7.24
N ARG A 157 -5.84 -10.99 6.97
CA ARG A 157 -7.08 -10.46 7.52
C ARG A 157 -7.06 -10.55 9.05
N GLU A 158 -7.32 -9.42 9.70
CA GLU A 158 -7.63 -9.34 11.12
C GLU A 158 -9.14 -9.06 11.29
N PRO A 159 -9.89 -9.87 12.04
CA PRO A 159 -11.30 -9.63 12.28
C PRO A 159 -11.52 -8.32 13.04
N SER A 160 -12.63 -7.66 12.78
CA SER A 160 -13.09 -6.55 13.62
C SER A 160 -13.60 -7.06 14.96
N GLN A 161 -13.63 -6.21 15.98
CA GLN A 161 -14.14 -6.59 17.31
C GLN A 161 -15.59 -7.08 17.20
N LYS A 162 -16.42 -6.40 16.37
CA LYS A 162 -17.79 -6.83 16.13
C LYS A 162 -17.87 -8.23 15.51
N GLU A 163 -17.06 -8.54 14.50
CA GLU A 163 -17.01 -9.89 13.92
C GLU A 163 -16.58 -10.93 14.97
N CYS A 164 -15.67 -10.58 15.89
CA CYS A 164 -15.31 -11.45 16.99
C CYS A 164 -16.50 -11.65 17.97
N PHE A 165 -17.22 -10.58 18.34
CA PHE A 165 -18.40 -10.67 19.19
C PHE A 165 -19.48 -11.57 18.58
N ASP A 166 -19.82 -11.33 17.31
CA ASP A 166 -20.82 -12.10 16.58
C ASP A 166 -20.40 -13.58 16.48
N PHE A 167 -19.11 -13.86 16.23
CA PHE A 167 -18.58 -15.23 16.21
C PHE A 167 -18.66 -15.93 17.57
N MET A 168 -18.31 -15.23 18.65
CA MET A 168 -18.37 -15.78 20.01
C MET A 168 -19.80 -16.02 20.48
N GLU A 169 -20.75 -15.15 20.10
CA GLU A 169 -22.17 -15.34 20.35
C GLU A 169 -22.71 -16.55 19.58
N ALA A 170 -22.43 -16.66 18.28
CA ALA A 170 -22.81 -17.81 17.48
C ALA A 170 -22.20 -19.12 18.02
N ARG A 171 -20.94 -19.09 18.47
CA ARG A 171 -20.28 -20.24 19.11
C ARG A 171 -20.97 -20.63 20.42
N LYS A 172 -21.35 -19.65 21.25
CA LYS A 172 -22.10 -19.87 22.50
C LYS A 172 -23.44 -20.56 22.22
N GLU A 173 -24.18 -20.08 21.22
CA GLU A 173 -25.44 -20.69 20.79
C GLU A 173 -25.26 -22.11 20.24
N ALA A 174 -24.21 -22.34 19.43
CA ALA A 174 -23.88 -23.67 18.92
C ALA A 174 -23.55 -24.65 20.07
N LEU A 175 -22.75 -24.24 21.06
CA LEU A 175 -22.44 -25.07 22.23
C LEU A 175 -23.68 -25.42 23.06
N TRP A 176 -24.70 -24.56 23.06
CA TRP A 176 -25.97 -24.84 23.73
C TRP A 176 -26.87 -25.81 22.96
N THR A 177 -26.70 -25.93 21.64
CA THR A 177 -27.54 -26.76 20.76
C THR A 177 -26.91 -28.10 20.41
N VAL A 178 -25.58 -28.23 20.44
CA VAL A 178 -24.83 -29.41 19.94
C VAL A 178 -25.10 -30.71 20.70
N ASP A 179 -25.62 -30.70 21.93
CA ASP A 179 -25.66 -31.96 22.71
C ASP A 179 -27.04 -32.54 23.04
N GLY A 180 -28.18 -31.88 22.72
CA GLY A 180 -29.53 -32.40 23.08
C GLY A 180 -29.74 -32.76 24.58
N GLN A 181 -28.71 -32.57 25.39
CA GLN A 181 -28.54 -32.89 26.79
C GLN A 181 -28.05 -31.58 27.41
N ASN A 182 -28.78 -31.12 28.41
CA ASN A 182 -28.55 -29.93 29.21
C ASN A 182 -27.20 -29.93 29.99
N ARG A 183 -26.11 -30.52 29.48
CA ARG A 183 -24.82 -30.62 30.16
C ARG A 183 -24.21 -29.25 30.45
N PHE A 184 -24.40 -28.29 29.55
CA PHE A 184 -23.96 -26.90 29.74
C PHE A 184 -25.00 -25.98 30.39
N SER A 185 -26.19 -26.50 30.76
CA SER A 185 -27.24 -25.71 31.43
C SER A 185 -26.84 -25.22 32.83
N ARG A 186 -25.79 -25.80 33.44
CA ARG A 186 -25.25 -25.35 34.73
C ARG A 186 -24.43 -24.07 34.63
N PHE A 187 -23.85 -23.79 33.46
CA PHE A 187 -23.16 -22.52 33.17
C PHE A 187 -24.13 -21.39 32.80
N ARG A 188 -25.44 -21.69 32.75
CA ARG A 188 -26.50 -20.77 32.31
C ARG A 188 -26.80 -19.62 33.29
N LYS A 189 -26.16 -19.60 34.48
CA LYS A 189 -26.50 -18.68 35.59
C LYS A 189 -25.34 -17.94 36.24
N SER A 190 -24.08 -18.20 35.89
CA SER A 190 -22.94 -17.55 36.55
C SER A 190 -22.07 -16.84 35.53
N THR A 191 -21.93 -15.53 35.71
CA THR A 191 -20.92 -14.68 35.07
C THR A 191 -19.54 -14.84 35.72
N ASP A 192 -19.41 -15.65 36.78
CA ASP A 192 -18.18 -15.76 37.59
C ASP A 192 -17.05 -16.52 36.89
N TYR A 193 -17.37 -17.25 35.81
CA TYR A 193 -16.39 -17.97 34.97
C TYR A 193 -16.15 -17.28 33.63
N ALA A 194 -16.75 -16.10 33.39
CA ALA A 194 -16.45 -15.32 32.21
C ALA A 194 -15.06 -14.71 32.40
N VAL A 195 -14.08 -15.21 31.64
CA VAL A 195 -12.79 -14.53 31.51
C VAL A 195 -13.06 -13.12 30.96
N SER A 196 -12.38 -12.11 31.52
CA SER A 196 -12.41 -10.74 30.98
C SER A 196 -12.16 -10.81 29.48
N TRP A 197 -13.04 -10.18 28.70
CA TRP A 197 -13.02 -10.20 27.24
C TRP A 197 -11.80 -9.47 26.63
N GLU A 198 -10.98 -8.87 27.47
CA GLU A 198 -9.82 -8.07 27.10
C GLU A 198 -8.63 -8.91 26.58
N ASP A 199 -8.70 -10.26 26.60
CA ASP A 199 -7.54 -11.15 26.42
C ASP A 199 -7.77 -12.32 25.43
N ASN A 200 -8.76 -12.22 24.52
CA ASN A 200 -9.22 -13.38 23.75
C ASN A 200 -8.46 -13.62 22.43
N GLY A 201 -7.51 -12.76 22.05
CA GLY A 201 -6.80 -12.86 20.76
C GLY A 201 -7.74 -12.83 19.56
N CYS A 202 -8.87 -12.15 19.75
CA CYS A 202 -10.04 -11.94 18.93
C CYS A 202 -10.55 -10.58 19.45
#